data_AF-A0A8B8AH95-F1
#
_entry.id   AF-A0A8B8AH95-F1
#
_cell.length_a   1.000
_cell.length_b   1.000
_cell.length_c   1.000
_cell.angle_alpha   90.00
_cell.angle_beta   90.00
_cell.angle_gamma   90.00
#
_symmetry.space_group_name_H-M   'P 1'
#
loop_
_entity.id
_entity.type
_entity.pdbx_description
1 polymer ?
#
loop_
_entity_poly.entity_id
_entity_poly.type
_entity_poly.pdbx_seq_one_letter_code
_entity_poly.pdbx_strand_id
1 'polypeptide(L)'
;MASKDEENFLKLVLLLLKYGGRVLQDRIECELERQKQQTVSDFLEEYKHKILHLTLRYKKECCQKDCRSKNRAALNEQYLKCMFHIMEKKCCSSYMQECFCNLEPRADLDISFWDITLTSCLLLECDILTDQSQKQVIKNLRNHRNSRALLHRGTPSMGEEEFVKTWKEVSNAIKEVAEVFEPWYFKHYCDKIDKLKDGTLSTSDIEGCWKKIKDADFDKELYGNLPAHKDFTTSTEMENLAYYHSLRSTSLNRQIMMHGKGGTNVNSALEIDR
;
A
#
# COMPACT_ATOMS: atom_id res chain seq x y z
N MET A 1 16.49 -15.04 14.52
CA MET A 1 16.86 -14.69 13.13
C MET A 1 15.77 -15.23 12.22
N ALA A 2 15.46 -14.55 11.12
CA ALA A 2 14.54 -15.07 10.12
C ALA A 2 15.17 -16.29 9.42
N SER A 3 14.33 -17.22 8.94
CA SER A 3 14.75 -18.27 8.01
C SER A 3 15.10 -17.68 6.64
N LYS A 4 15.83 -18.43 5.82
CA LYS A 4 16.23 -18.00 4.46
C LYS A 4 15.00 -17.68 3.58
N ASP A 5 13.93 -18.47 3.68
CA ASP A 5 12.70 -18.25 2.92
C ASP A 5 11.91 -17.03 3.42
N GLU A 6 11.95 -16.73 4.73
CA GLU A 6 11.42 -15.49 5.28
C GLU A 6 12.25 -14.27 4.85
N GLU A 7 13.58 -14.37 4.84
CA GLU A 7 14.45 -13.29 4.34
C GLU A 7 14.20 -13.00 2.85
N ASN A 8 14.07 -14.06 2.03
CA ASN A 8 13.71 -13.96 0.61
C ASN A 8 12.36 -13.25 0.41
N PHE A 9 11.36 -13.61 1.20
CA PHE A 9 10.05 -12.93 1.19
C PHE A 9 10.18 -11.45 1.60
N LEU A 10 10.86 -11.15 2.70
CA LEU A 10 11.04 -9.78 3.20
C LEU A 10 11.84 -8.90 2.22
N LYS A 11 12.83 -9.47 1.52
CA LYS A 11 13.56 -8.81 0.44
C LYS A 11 12.64 -8.38 -0.71
N LEU A 12 11.68 -9.22 -1.10
CA LEU A 12 10.69 -8.85 -2.13
C LEU A 12 9.68 -7.81 -1.64
N VAL A 13 9.25 -7.90 -0.37
CA VAL A 13 8.41 -6.87 0.25
C VAL A 13 9.13 -5.52 0.28
N LEU A 14 10.44 -5.48 0.57
CA LEU A 14 11.27 -4.27 0.47
C LEU A 14 11.39 -3.78 -0.96
N LEU A 15 11.75 -4.66 -1.90
CA LEU A 15 11.89 -4.32 -3.31
C LEU A 15 10.62 -3.60 -3.82
N LEU A 16 9.46 -4.19 -3.56
CA LEU A 16 8.17 -3.64 -3.94
C LEU A 16 7.82 -2.37 -3.12
N LEU A 17 7.63 -2.48 -1.79
CA LEU A 17 7.07 -1.39 -0.99
C LEU A 17 8.03 -0.21 -0.74
N LYS A 18 9.35 -0.41 -0.86
CA LYS A 18 10.36 0.65 -0.69
C LYS A 18 10.80 1.20 -2.04
N TYR A 19 11.29 0.36 -2.95
CA TYR A 19 11.81 0.83 -4.23
C TYR A 19 10.72 1.00 -5.29
N GLY A 20 9.72 0.12 -5.36
CA GLY A 20 8.54 0.32 -6.20
C GLY A 20 7.65 1.48 -5.75
N GLY A 21 7.57 1.77 -4.45
CA GLY A 21 6.99 3.02 -3.94
C GLY A 21 7.79 4.24 -4.40
N ARG A 22 9.09 4.27 -4.09
CA ARG A 22 9.94 5.43 -4.41
C ARG A 22 10.05 5.71 -5.90
N VAL A 23 10.14 4.71 -6.78
CA VAL A 23 10.27 4.96 -8.23
C VAL A 23 9.03 5.67 -8.80
N LEU A 24 7.86 5.51 -8.16
CA LEU A 24 6.65 6.25 -8.51
C LEU A 24 6.63 7.65 -7.91
N GLN A 25 7.18 7.83 -6.69
CA GLN A 25 7.34 9.13 -6.01
C GLN A 25 8.28 10.03 -6.83
N ASP A 26 9.49 9.55 -7.10
CA ASP A 26 10.49 10.22 -7.93
C ASP A 26 9.92 10.51 -9.33
N ARG A 27 9.12 9.59 -9.91
CA ARG A 27 8.49 9.79 -11.23
C ARG A 27 7.42 10.88 -11.23
N ILE A 28 6.62 11.03 -10.15
CA ILE A 28 5.62 12.10 -10.11
C ILE A 28 6.29 13.46 -9.97
N GLU A 29 7.24 13.64 -9.04
CA GLU A 29 7.98 14.90 -8.86
C GLU A 29 8.60 15.40 -10.16
N CYS A 30 9.31 14.53 -10.88
CA CYS A 30 10.05 14.96 -12.07
C CYS A 30 9.13 15.24 -13.28
N GLU A 31 7.95 14.63 -13.38
CA GLU A 31 6.98 15.03 -14.42
C GLU A 31 6.32 16.37 -14.11
N LEU A 32 6.09 16.69 -12.82
CA LEU A 32 5.58 18.00 -12.41
C LEU A 32 6.61 19.10 -12.71
N GLU A 33 7.88 18.85 -12.40
CA GLU A 33 8.99 19.75 -12.73
C GLU A 33 9.14 19.92 -14.25
N ARG A 34 9.24 18.83 -15.00
CA ARG A 34 9.53 18.85 -16.45
C ARG A 34 8.39 19.42 -17.29
N GLN A 35 7.13 19.09 -16.99
CA GLN A 35 6.01 19.47 -17.85
C GLN A 35 5.42 20.84 -17.53
N LYS A 36 5.42 21.26 -16.25
CA LYS A 36 4.75 22.50 -15.82
C LYS A 36 5.58 23.38 -14.87
N GLN A 37 6.79 22.97 -14.47
CA GLN A 37 7.59 23.65 -13.44
C GLN A 37 6.80 23.90 -12.14
N GLN A 38 5.93 22.94 -11.77
CA GLN A 38 4.99 23.11 -10.66
C GLN A 38 5.38 22.25 -9.45
N THR A 39 5.02 22.70 -8.24
CA THR A 39 5.20 21.90 -7.02
C THR A 39 4.14 20.80 -6.91
N VAL A 40 4.35 19.85 -6.00
CA VAL A 40 3.31 18.87 -5.63
C VAL A 40 2.05 19.56 -5.10
N SER A 41 2.20 20.66 -4.34
CA SER A 41 1.07 21.40 -3.79
C SER A 41 0.25 22.13 -4.87
N ASP A 42 0.92 22.70 -5.88
CA ASP A 42 0.25 23.30 -7.05
C ASP A 42 -0.53 22.25 -7.85
N PHE A 43 0.11 21.10 -8.12
CA PHE A 43 -0.53 19.95 -8.75
C PHE A 43 -1.77 19.47 -7.97
N LEU A 44 -1.68 19.40 -6.64
CA LEU A 44 -2.80 19.00 -5.79
C LEU A 44 -3.95 20.01 -5.80
N GLU A 45 -3.68 21.32 -5.98
CA GLU A 45 -4.76 22.32 -6.17
C GLU A 45 -5.36 22.22 -7.58
N GLU A 46 -4.55 22.07 -8.62
CA GLU A 46 -4.99 21.91 -10.01
C GLU A 46 -5.92 20.69 -10.17
N TYR A 47 -5.50 19.53 -9.66
CA TYR A 47 -6.22 18.26 -9.82
C TYR A 47 -7.13 17.90 -8.64
N LYS A 48 -7.21 18.77 -7.61
CA LYS A 48 -8.05 18.64 -6.40
C LYS A 48 -9.41 17.99 -6.62
N HIS A 49 -10.13 18.50 -7.61
CA HIS A 49 -11.47 18.05 -7.94
C HIS A 49 -11.49 16.63 -8.54
N LYS A 50 -10.51 16.31 -9.39
CA LYS A 50 -10.33 14.96 -9.95
C LYS A 50 -9.94 13.96 -8.86
N ILE A 51 -9.06 14.37 -7.95
CA ILE A 51 -8.63 13.57 -6.80
C ILE A 51 -9.80 13.25 -5.86
N LEU A 52 -10.67 14.22 -5.58
CA LEU A 52 -11.91 13.99 -4.84
C LEU A 52 -12.80 12.92 -5.47
N HIS A 53 -12.95 12.91 -6.80
CA HIS A 53 -13.68 11.86 -7.51
C HIS A 53 -12.98 10.50 -7.54
N LEU A 54 -11.66 10.45 -7.33
CA LEU A 54 -10.92 9.20 -7.15
C LEU A 54 -11.12 8.64 -5.74
N THR A 55 -11.39 9.47 -4.73
CA THR A 55 -11.52 9.06 -3.32
C THR A 55 -12.97 8.86 -2.85
N LEU A 56 -13.87 9.77 -3.22
CA LEU A 56 -15.26 9.77 -2.76
C LEU A 56 -16.14 9.04 -3.78
N ARG A 57 -16.90 8.04 -3.34
CA ARG A 57 -17.81 7.30 -4.22
C ARG A 57 -18.97 8.20 -4.62
N TYR A 58 -18.96 8.65 -5.88
CA TYR A 58 -20.03 9.40 -6.53
C TYR A 58 -21.42 8.79 -6.21
N LYS A 59 -22.12 9.39 -5.24
CA LYS A 59 -23.50 9.04 -4.87
C LYS A 59 -24.47 10.22 -5.00
N LYS A 60 -23.96 11.46 -5.06
CA LYS A 60 -24.72 12.70 -5.24
C LYS A 60 -23.94 13.72 -6.07
N GLU A 61 -24.60 14.84 -6.36
CA GLU A 61 -24.19 15.89 -7.28
C GLU A 61 -22.80 16.46 -6.97
N CYS A 62 -21.95 16.50 -7.99
CA CYS A 62 -20.69 17.21 -7.98
C CYS A 62 -20.93 18.73 -7.91
N CYS A 63 -20.10 19.44 -7.16
CA CYS A 63 -20.18 20.90 -7.03
C CYS A 63 -19.73 21.68 -8.29
N GLN A 64 -19.12 21.03 -9.28
CA GLN A 64 -18.94 21.58 -10.63
C GLN A 64 -20.11 21.20 -11.54
N LYS A 65 -20.74 22.21 -12.12
CA LYS A 65 -21.77 22.05 -13.16
C LYS A 65 -21.19 21.28 -14.35
N ASP A 66 -21.99 20.36 -14.91
CA ASP A 66 -21.64 19.53 -16.07
C ASP A 66 -20.41 18.60 -15.88
N CYS A 67 -20.02 18.29 -14.64
CA CYS A 67 -18.94 17.32 -14.40
C CYS A 67 -19.27 15.93 -14.97
N ARG A 68 -18.44 15.46 -15.91
CA ARG A 68 -18.59 14.15 -16.58
C ARG A 68 -17.72 13.04 -15.98
N SER A 69 -17.21 13.21 -14.75
CA SER A 69 -16.31 12.25 -14.11
C SER A 69 -17.02 10.90 -13.91
N LYS A 70 -16.66 9.90 -14.74
CA LYS A 70 -17.20 8.53 -14.67
C LYS A 70 -16.35 7.62 -13.78
N ASN A 71 -15.73 8.16 -12.73
CA ASN A 71 -14.77 7.42 -11.95
C ASN A 71 -15.45 6.69 -10.77
N ARG A 72 -15.20 5.37 -10.71
CA ARG A 72 -15.41 4.59 -9.49
C ARG A 72 -14.32 5.02 -8.51
N ALA A 73 -14.62 5.14 -7.21
CA ALA A 73 -13.60 5.45 -6.22
C ALA A 73 -12.49 4.38 -6.28
N ALA A 74 -11.30 4.84 -6.68
CA ALA A 74 -10.09 4.06 -6.90
C ALA A 74 -9.07 4.24 -5.76
N LEU A 75 -9.34 5.21 -4.87
CA LEU A 75 -8.59 5.54 -3.67
C LEU A 75 -9.52 5.49 -2.45
N ASN A 76 -8.94 5.20 -1.28
CA ASN A 76 -9.62 5.34 0.01
C ASN A 76 -9.65 6.83 0.44
N GLU A 77 -10.72 7.27 1.08
CA GLU A 77 -10.90 8.64 1.60
C GLU A 77 -9.76 9.08 2.53
N GLN A 78 -9.13 8.15 3.24
CA GLN A 78 -8.01 8.44 4.14
C GLN A 78 -6.80 9.04 3.40
N TYR A 79 -6.60 8.74 2.11
CA TYR A 79 -5.53 9.36 1.32
C TYR A 79 -5.72 10.89 1.16
N LEU A 80 -6.95 11.42 1.30
CA LEU A 80 -7.15 12.88 1.33
C LEU A 80 -6.40 13.52 2.50
N LYS A 81 -6.31 12.86 3.66
CA LYS A 81 -5.57 13.37 4.83
C LYS A 81 -4.06 13.42 4.58
N CYS A 82 -3.55 12.58 3.67
CA CYS A 82 -2.15 12.55 3.23
C CYS A 82 -1.82 13.59 2.15
N MET A 83 -2.80 14.33 1.62
CA MET A 83 -2.62 15.32 0.55
C MET A 83 -3.10 16.72 0.95
N PHE A 84 -4.19 16.79 1.72
CA PHE A 84 -4.91 18.01 2.06
C PHE A 84 -5.09 18.18 3.57
N HIS A 85 -5.19 19.44 4.00
CA HIS A 85 -5.84 19.84 5.23
C HIS A 85 -7.35 19.97 5.00
N ILE A 86 -8.15 19.60 6.01
CA ILE A 86 -9.58 19.92 6.06
C ILE A 86 -9.72 21.25 6.80
N MET A 87 -10.19 22.27 6.09
CA MET A 87 -10.36 23.63 6.59
C MET A 87 -11.76 23.83 7.18
N GLU A 88 -11.85 24.56 8.29
CA GLU A 88 -13.11 24.91 8.97
C GLU A 88 -14.00 25.92 8.20
N LYS A 89 -13.60 26.28 6.98
CA LYS A 89 -14.33 27.22 6.11
C LYS A 89 -15.73 26.67 5.81
N LYS A 90 -16.75 27.53 5.76
CA LYS A 90 -18.08 27.14 5.25
C LYS A 90 -18.03 27.14 3.72
N CYS A 91 -18.35 26.01 3.08
CA CYS A 91 -18.47 25.95 1.63
C CYS A 91 -19.53 26.97 1.14
N CYS A 92 -19.18 27.75 0.11
CA CYS A 92 -20.06 28.78 -0.46
C CYS A 92 -21.19 28.23 -1.35
N SER A 93 -21.20 26.92 -1.62
CA SER A 93 -22.22 26.26 -2.43
C SER A 93 -23.34 25.69 -1.55
N SER A 94 -24.59 25.91 -1.96
CA SER A 94 -25.78 25.29 -1.35
C SER A 94 -25.89 23.78 -1.62
N TYR A 95 -25.14 23.26 -2.60
CA TYR A 95 -25.10 21.84 -2.96
C TYR A 95 -24.10 21.08 -2.06
N MET A 96 -24.50 20.83 -0.82
CA MET A 96 -23.80 19.97 0.13
C MET A 96 -23.92 18.50 -0.36
N GLN A 97 -22.85 17.72 -0.51
CA GLN A 97 -22.09 17.17 0.62
C GLN A 97 -20.57 17.00 0.37
N GLU A 98 -20.07 17.20 -0.86
CA GLU A 98 -18.68 16.90 -1.26
C GLU A 98 -18.04 18.12 -1.97
N CYS A 99 -17.77 19.17 -1.19
CA CYS A 99 -17.31 20.47 -1.69
C CYS A 99 -15.79 20.66 -1.54
N PHE A 100 -15.08 20.93 -2.64
CA PHE A 100 -13.61 21.10 -2.63
C PHE A 100 -13.12 22.36 -1.88
N CYS A 101 -13.99 23.35 -1.63
CA CYS A 101 -13.63 24.62 -0.96
C CYS A 101 -13.09 24.44 0.47
N ASN A 102 -13.31 23.27 1.07
CA ASN A 102 -12.89 22.93 2.42
C ASN A 102 -11.60 22.10 2.46
N LEU A 103 -10.98 21.80 1.32
CA LEU A 103 -9.66 21.19 1.26
C LEU A 103 -8.61 22.24 0.88
N GLU A 104 -7.40 22.10 1.39
CA GLU A 104 -6.25 22.94 1.04
C GLU A 104 -5.00 22.06 1.00
N PRO A 105 -4.19 22.06 -0.08
CA PRO A 105 -2.99 21.23 -0.17
C PRO A 105 -2.05 21.50 0.99
N ARG A 106 -1.34 20.47 1.43
CA ARG A 106 -0.25 20.63 2.40
C ARG A 106 0.91 21.35 1.69
N ALA A 107 1.41 22.44 2.29
CA ALA A 107 2.47 23.26 1.70
C ALA A 107 3.84 22.53 1.70
N ASP A 108 4.15 21.81 2.77
CA ASP A 108 5.39 21.04 2.95
C ASP A 108 5.11 19.54 2.79
N LEU A 109 4.57 19.12 1.64
CA LEU A 109 4.11 17.74 1.49
C LEU A 109 5.25 16.76 1.20
N ASP A 110 5.67 16.03 2.23
CA ASP A 110 6.54 14.85 2.09
C ASP A 110 5.77 13.69 1.43
N ILE A 111 5.98 13.50 0.12
CA ILE A 111 5.38 12.40 -0.63
C ILE A 111 6.04 11.05 -0.36
N SER A 112 7.11 10.96 0.45
CA SER A 112 7.76 9.67 0.76
C SER A 112 6.83 8.69 1.49
N PHE A 113 5.76 9.20 2.09
CA PHE A 113 4.66 8.43 2.70
C PHE A 113 3.60 7.93 1.70
N TRP A 114 3.59 8.40 0.45
CA TRP A 114 2.63 7.95 -0.55
C TRP A 114 2.96 6.53 -1.02
N ASP A 115 2.00 5.61 -0.93
CA ASP A 115 2.22 4.22 -1.33
C ASP A 115 2.09 4.04 -2.87
N ILE A 116 2.35 2.82 -3.34
CA ILE A 116 2.15 2.46 -4.76
C ILE A 116 0.70 2.73 -5.19
N THR A 117 -0.29 2.45 -4.33
CA THR A 117 -1.71 2.61 -4.67
C THR A 117 -2.06 4.07 -4.95
N LEU A 118 -1.71 4.98 -4.03
CA LEU A 118 -1.92 6.41 -4.23
C LEU A 118 -1.14 6.94 -5.43
N THR A 119 0.18 6.73 -5.45
CA THR A 119 1.07 7.37 -6.43
C THR A 119 0.81 6.89 -7.85
N SER A 120 0.58 5.59 -8.04
CA SER A 120 0.19 5.07 -9.37
C SER A 120 -1.18 5.57 -9.82
N CYS A 121 -2.14 5.77 -8.91
CA CYS A 121 -3.44 6.31 -9.27
C CYS A 121 -3.33 7.76 -9.75
N LEU A 122 -2.56 8.60 -9.05
CA LEU A 122 -2.33 9.99 -9.47
C LEU A 122 -1.62 10.06 -10.84
N LEU A 123 -0.55 9.29 -11.05
CA LEU A 123 0.16 9.22 -12.34
C LEU A 123 -0.73 8.76 -13.52
N LEU A 124 -1.63 7.81 -13.28
CA LEU A 124 -2.51 7.25 -14.30
C LEU A 124 -3.72 8.15 -14.60
N GLU A 125 -4.35 8.68 -13.55
CA GLU A 125 -5.66 9.33 -13.62
C GLU A 125 -5.58 10.85 -13.64
N CYS A 126 -4.54 11.51 -13.13
CA CYS A 126 -4.43 12.98 -13.10
C CYS A 126 -3.72 13.57 -14.34
N ASP A 127 -3.82 12.92 -15.50
CA ASP A 127 -3.31 13.37 -16.81
C ASP A 127 -1.82 13.79 -16.86
N ILE A 128 -1.03 13.43 -15.84
CA ILE A 128 0.42 13.67 -15.73
C ILE A 128 1.17 12.91 -16.82
N LEU A 129 0.75 11.67 -17.09
CA LEU A 129 1.27 10.87 -18.19
C LEU A 129 0.30 10.96 -19.38
N THR A 130 0.82 11.29 -20.56
CA THR A 130 0.05 11.32 -21.81
C THR A 130 0.24 10.05 -22.63
N ASP A 131 1.46 9.49 -22.61
CA ASP A 131 1.86 8.28 -23.33
C ASP A 131 1.32 6.99 -22.65
N GLN A 132 0.61 6.18 -23.45
CA GLN A 132 -0.02 4.94 -23.00
C GLN A 132 0.99 3.83 -22.65
N SER A 133 2.17 3.82 -23.27
CA SER A 133 3.22 2.84 -22.95
C SER A 133 3.71 3.02 -21.52
N GLN A 134 3.92 4.28 -21.12
CA GLN A 134 4.36 4.68 -19.78
C GLN A 134 3.27 4.37 -18.76
N LYS A 135 1.99 4.67 -19.07
CA LYS A 135 0.84 4.23 -18.25
C LYS A 135 0.80 2.71 -18.08
N GLN A 136 1.17 1.92 -19.10
CA GLN A 136 1.18 0.47 -18.98
C GLN A 136 2.30 -0.03 -18.04
N VAL A 137 3.49 0.57 -18.09
CA VAL A 137 4.58 0.27 -17.15
C VAL A 137 4.16 0.55 -15.69
N ILE A 138 3.51 1.70 -15.43
CA ILE A 138 2.96 2.01 -14.09
C ILE A 138 1.92 0.96 -13.64
N LYS A 139 1.03 0.52 -14.54
CA LYS A 139 0.05 -0.54 -14.27
C LYS A 139 0.72 -1.88 -13.94
N ASN A 140 1.78 -2.26 -14.65
CA ASN A 140 2.51 -3.50 -14.39
C ASN A 140 3.06 -3.53 -12.95
N LEU A 141 3.71 -2.46 -12.50
CA LEU A 141 4.19 -2.35 -11.12
C LEU A 141 3.05 -2.37 -10.08
N ARG A 142 1.92 -1.69 -10.36
CA ARG A 142 0.72 -1.75 -9.50
C ARG A 142 0.14 -3.17 -9.41
N ASN A 143 0.19 -3.95 -10.48
CA ASN A 143 -0.29 -5.33 -10.50
C ASN A 143 0.58 -6.24 -9.61
N HIS A 144 1.90 -6.04 -9.55
CA HIS A 144 2.75 -6.75 -8.58
C HIS A 144 2.38 -6.44 -7.12
N ARG A 145 2.02 -5.18 -6.81
CA ARG A 145 1.51 -4.82 -5.47
C ARG A 145 0.23 -5.57 -5.11
N ASN A 146 -0.70 -5.69 -6.04
CA ASN A 146 -1.98 -6.37 -5.83
C ASN A 146 -1.90 -7.90 -6.06
N SER A 147 -0.72 -8.47 -6.30
CA SER A 147 -0.56 -9.89 -6.61
C SER A 147 -0.67 -10.77 -5.37
N ARG A 148 -1.40 -11.89 -5.51
CA ARG A 148 -1.44 -12.98 -4.53
C ARG A 148 -0.07 -13.66 -4.33
N ALA A 149 0.90 -13.48 -5.23
CA ALA A 149 2.25 -13.99 -5.05
C ALA A 149 3.06 -13.27 -3.95
N LEU A 150 2.68 -12.04 -3.58
CA LEU A 150 3.43 -11.20 -2.63
C LEU A 150 2.58 -10.83 -1.41
N LEU A 151 1.86 -9.70 -1.46
CA LEU A 151 1.22 -9.12 -0.26
C LEU A 151 -0.04 -9.88 0.17
N HIS A 152 -0.66 -10.66 -0.73
CA HIS A 152 -1.86 -11.45 -0.43
C HIS A 152 -1.58 -12.96 -0.39
N ARG A 153 -0.32 -13.35 -0.13
CA ARG A 153 0.16 -14.75 -0.12
C ARG A 153 -0.30 -15.58 1.08
N GLY A 154 -0.58 -14.94 2.21
CA GLY A 154 -0.95 -15.59 3.48
C GLY A 154 0.24 -16.17 4.28
N THR A 155 1.31 -16.62 3.61
CA THR A 155 2.56 -17.04 4.25
C THR A 155 3.70 -16.02 4.03
N PRO A 156 4.53 -15.73 5.04
CA PRO A 156 5.68 -14.84 4.90
C PRO A 156 6.95 -15.59 4.48
N SER A 157 6.83 -16.52 3.54
CA SER A 157 7.90 -17.45 3.16
C SER A 157 7.90 -17.66 1.64
N MET A 158 9.09 -17.62 1.04
CA MET A 158 9.31 -17.86 -0.38
C MET A 158 10.62 -18.61 -0.63
N GLY A 159 10.52 -19.79 -1.24
CA GLY A 159 11.68 -20.60 -1.63
C GLY A 159 12.49 -19.97 -2.76
N GLU A 160 13.75 -20.39 -2.89
CA GLU A 160 14.75 -19.71 -3.74
C GLU A 160 14.37 -19.61 -5.23
N GLU A 161 13.81 -20.66 -5.84
CA GLU A 161 13.41 -20.63 -7.27
C GLU A 161 12.32 -19.59 -7.55
N GLU A 162 11.33 -19.52 -6.67
CA GLU A 162 10.25 -18.55 -6.76
C GLU A 162 10.73 -17.14 -6.42
N PHE A 163 11.64 -17.01 -5.44
CA PHE A 163 12.30 -15.75 -5.11
C PHE A 163 13.05 -15.20 -6.34
N VAL A 164 13.89 -16.01 -6.98
CA VAL A 164 14.66 -15.59 -8.18
C VAL A 164 13.73 -15.15 -9.32
N LYS A 165 12.64 -15.90 -9.56
CA LYS A 165 11.64 -15.54 -10.58
C LYS A 165 10.93 -14.23 -10.24
N THR A 166 10.32 -14.14 -9.07
CA THR A 166 9.53 -12.98 -8.62
C THR A 166 10.41 -11.74 -8.48
N TRP A 167 11.65 -11.90 -8.05
CA TRP A 167 12.65 -10.83 -8.00
C TRP A 167 12.91 -10.25 -9.38
N LYS A 168 13.14 -11.10 -10.38
CA LYS A 168 13.36 -10.66 -11.77
C LYS A 168 12.14 -9.88 -12.30
N GLU A 169 10.93 -10.38 -12.08
CA GLU A 169 9.69 -9.72 -12.52
C GLU A 169 9.52 -8.35 -11.87
N VAL A 170 9.57 -8.25 -10.53
CA VAL A 170 9.37 -6.99 -9.80
C VAL A 170 10.51 -6.00 -10.05
N SER A 171 11.77 -6.45 -10.08
CA SER A 171 12.91 -5.57 -10.34
C SER A 171 12.92 -5.04 -11.77
N ASN A 172 12.52 -5.85 -12.76
CA ASN A 172 12.33 -5.36 -14.13
C ASN A 172 11.22 -4.31 -14.19
N ALA A 173 10.06 -4.53 -13.57
CA ALA A 173 8.99 -3.53 -13.54
C ALA A 173 9.44 -2.19 -12.92
N ILE A 174 10.25 -2.21 -11.85
CA ILE A 174 10.84 -1.00 -11.26
C ILE A 174 11.86 -0.34 -12.22
N LYS A 175 12.71 -1.15 -12.86
CA LYS A 175 13.72 -0.68 -13.82
C LYS A 175 13.06 -0.05 -15.06
N GLU A 176 11.97 -0.62 -15.58
CA GLU A 176 11.19 -0.06 -16.69
C GLU A 176 10.61 1.33 -16.36
N VAL A 177 10.07 1.55 -15.14
CA VAL A 177 9.59 2.89 -14.72
C VAL A 177 10.73 3.93 -14.75
N ALA A 178 11.93 3.53 -14.32
CA ALA A 178 13.10 4.40 -14.24
C ALA A 178 13.77 4.63 -15.61
N GLU A 179 13.85 3.61 -16.46
CA GLU A 179 14.43 3.68 -17.82
C GLU A 179 13.63 4.60 -18.74
N VAL A 180 12.30 4.48 -18.69
CA VAL A 180 11.34 5.31 -19.42
C VAL A 180 11.31 6.75 -18.88
N PHE A 181 12.11 7.07 -17.86
CA PHE A 181 12.29 8.42 -17.37
C PHE A 181 13.63 9.02 -17.76
N GLU A 182 14.73 8.56 -17.16
CA GLU A 182 16.05 9.18 -17.27
C GLU A 182 17.19 8.15 -17.03
N PRO A 183 18.28 8.15 -17.81
CA PRO A 183 19.34 7.13 -17.68
C PRO A 183 20.03 7.09 -16.31
N TRP A 184 20.13 8.22 -15.62
CA TRP A 184 20.75 8.30 -14.30
C TRP A 184 19.85 7.71 -13.21
N TYR A 185 18.53 7.90 -13.31
CA TYR A 185 17.53 7.27 -12.46
C TYR A 185 17.59 5.75 -12.60
N PHE A 186 17.59 5.23 -13.83
CA PHE A 186 17.72 3.80 -14.10
C PHE A 186 18.94 3.18 -13.40
N LYS A 187 20.13 3.79 -13.56
CA LYS A 187 21.36 3.30 -12.92
C LYS A 187 21.25 3.32 -11.39
N HIS A 188 20.73 4.40 -10.83
CA HIS A 188 20.53 4.57 -9.39
C HIS A 188 19.60 3.48 -8.79
N TYR A 189 18.56 3.09 -9.52
CA TYR A 189 17.69 1.99 -9.12
C TYR A 189 18.36 0.62 -9.27
N CYS A 190 19.10 0.36 -10.35
CA CYS A 190 19.90 -0.86 -10.49
C CYS A 190 20.85 -1.06 -9.30
N ASP A 191 21.69 -0.06 -8.99
CA ASP A 191 22.65 -0.12 -7.89
C ASP A 191 22.00 -0.39 -6.52
N LYS A 192 20.77 0.11 -6.30
CA LYS A 192 20.00 -0.08 -5.05
C LYS A 192 19.31 -1.45 -4.98
N ILE A 193 18.80 -1.93 -6.11
CA ILE A 193 18.15 -3.24 -6.22
C ILE A 193 19.19 -4.34 -6.01
N ASP A 194 20.32 -4.27 -6.72
CA ASP A 194 21.34 -5.32 -6.68
C ASP A 194 21.97 -5.42 -5.28
N LYS A 195 22.21 -4.27 -4.60
CA LYS A 195 22.60 -4.24 -3.17
C LYS A 195 21.58 -4.89 -2.22
N LEU A 196 20.27 -4.76 -2.47
CA LEU A 196 19.23 -5.41 -1.65
C LEU A 196 19.16 -6.92 -1.92
N LYS A 197 19.43 -7.34 -3.16
CA LYS A 197 19.47 -8.76 -3.53
C LYS A 197 20.57 -9.50 -2.77
N ASP A 198 21.78 -8.96 -2.87
CA ASP A 198 23.02 -9.63 -2.45
C ASP A 198 23.36 -9.37 -0.98
N GLY A 199 22.91 -8.25 -0.40
CA GLY A 199 23.09 -7.94 1.02
C GLY A 199 22.17 -8.74 1.95
N THR A 200 22.61 -9.02 3.18
CA THR A 200 21.74 -9.58 4.24
C THR A 200 20.85 -8.48 4.83
N LEU A 201 19.59 -8.79 5.13
CA LEU A 201 18.71 -7.82 5.81
C LEU A 201 19.16 -7.54 7.25
N SER A 202 19.21 -6.26 7.62
CA SER A 202 19.45 -5.85 9.00
C SER A 202 18.24 -6.11 9.89
N THR A 203 18.43 -6.21 11.21
CA THR A 203 17.30 -6.37 12.16
C THR A 203 16.27 -5.23 12.03
N SER A 204 16.72 -3.99 11.79
CA SER A 204 15.83 -2.85 11.61
C SER A 204 15.09 -2.85 10.27
N ASP A 205 15.69 -3.35 9.18
CA ASP A 205 14.97 -3.59 7.93
C ASP A 205 13.87 -4.64 8.14
N ILE A 206 14.17 -5.75 8.83
CA ILE A 206 13.23 -6.83 9.15
C ILE A 206 12.06 -6.29 10.00
N GLU A 207 12.34 -5.57 11.09
CA GLU A 207 11.32 -4.96 11.95
C GLU A 207 10.47 -3.93 11.20
N GLY A 208 11.10 -3.09 10.36
CA GLY A 208 10.42 -2.11 9.51
C GLY A 208 9.48 -2.76 8.50
N CYS A 209 9.89 -3.87 7.88
CA CYS A 209 9.01 -4.69 7.03
C CYS A 209 7.82 -5.23 7.80
N TRP A 210 8.09 -5.85 8.95
CA TRP A 210 7.03 -6.44 9.76
C TRP A 210 6.05 -5.42 10.29
N LYS A 211 6.49 -4.20 10.59
CA LYS A 211 5.60 -3.09 10.89
C LYS A 211 4.72 -2.77 9.67
N LYS A 212 5.31 -2.53 8.49
CA LYS A 212 4.53 -2.26 7.26
C LYS A 212 3.55 -3.38 6.88
N ILE A 213 3.91 -4.65 7.09
CA ILE A 213 3.03 -5.81 6.84
C ILE A 213 1.87 -5.86 7.85
N LYS A 214 2.12 -5.56 9.14
CA LYS A 214 1.07 -5.52 10.18
C LYS A 214 0.17 -4.30 10.06
N ASP A 215 0.72 -3.16 9.67
CA ASP A 215 -0.03 -1.94 9.36
C ASP A 215 -0.90 -2.19 8.10
N ALA A 216 -0.41 -2.98 7.12
CA ALA A 216 -1.20 -3.53 6.01
C ALA A 216 -2.15 -4.70 6.41
N ASP A 217 -2.24 -5.05 7.70
CA ASP A 217 -3.26 -5.93 8.27
C ASP A 217 -4.32 -5.10 9.03
N PHE A 218 -3.93 -3.93 9.55
CA PHE A 218 -4.83 -2.81 9.91
C PHE A 218 -5.67 -2.36 8.69
N ASP A 219 -5.12 -2.55 7.48
CA ASP A 219 -5.82 -2.37 6.22
C ASP A 219 -7.03 -3.30 6.00
N LYS A 220 -7.27 -4.34 6.82
CA LYS A 220 -8.51 -5.15 6.70
C LYS A 220 -9.78 -4.33 6.95
N GLU A 221 -9.74 -3.30 7.80
CA GLU A 221 -10.86 -2.36 7.95
C GLU A 221 -10.88 -1.29 6.83
N LEU A 222 -9.73 -0.89 6.26
CA LEU A 222 -9.67 0.07 5.14
C LEU A 222 -10.05 -0.52 3.77
N TYR A 223 -9.71 -1.79 3.52
CA TYR A 223 -9.82 -2.45 2.22
C TYR A 223 -10.98 -3.43 2.14
N GLY A 224 -11.64 -3.75 3.26
CA GLY A 224 -12.78 -4.68 3.35
C GLY A 224 -14.03 -4.34 2.53
N ASN A 225 -14.01 -3.25 1.74
CA ASN A 225 -15.05 -2.89 0.78
C ASN A 225 -14.53 -2.28 -0.53
N LEU A 226 -13.24 -2.40 -0.85
CA LEU A 226 -12.83 -2.32 -2.25
C LEU A 226 -13.35 -3.58 -2.93
N PRO A 227 -14.26 -3.49 -3.93
CA PRO A 227 -14.57 -4.67 -4.72
C PRO A 227 -13.26 -5.11 -5.35
N ALA A 228 -12.84 -6.35 -5.06
CA ALA A 228 -11.86 -7.03 -5.89
C ALA A 228 -12.28 -6.77 -7.33
N HIS A 229 -11.36 -6.29 -8.17
CA HIS A 229 -11.61 -6.26 -9.60
C HIS A 229 -12.02 -7.68 -9.97
N LYS A 230 -13.27 -7.82 -10.45
CA LYS A 230 -13.88 -9.13 -10.70
C LYS A 230 -13.26 -9.75 -11.95
N ASP A 231 -12.01 -10.16 -11.83
CA ASP A 231 -11.46 -11.22 -12.64
C ASP A 231 -12.13 -12.51 -12.14
N PHE A 232 -12.95 -13.11 -13.01
CA PHE A 232 -13.86 -14.20 -12.68
C PHE A 232 -13.09 -15.53 -12.50
N THR A 233 -12.32 -15.65 -11.42
CA THR A 233 -11.76 -16.93 -10.94
C THR A 233 -11.89 -17.04 -9.42
N THR A 234 -13.02 -17.62 -8.99
CA THR A 234 -13.29 -18.28 -7.70
C THR A 234 -12.40 -17.89 -6.50
N SER A 235 -12.95 -17.06 -5.60
CA SER A 235 -12.37 -16.76 -4.29
C SER A 235 -12.72 -17.82 -3.24
N THR A 236 -11.73 -18.27 -2.47
CA THR A 236 -11.85 -19.08 -1.25
C THR A 236 -11.42 -18.29 0.01
N GLU A 237 -11.57 -16.96 -0.01
CA GLU A 237 -11.08 -16.04 1.03
C GLU A 237 -11.61 -16.28 2.46
N MET A 238 -12.68 -17.07 2.64
CA MET A 238 -13.23 -17.37 3.98
C MET A 238 -12.62 -18.59 4.68
N GLU A 239 -11.97 -19.52 3.98
CA GLU A 239 -11.52 -20.79 4.61
C GLU A 239 -10.15 -20.66 5.33
N ASN A 240 -9.27 -19.80 4.83
CA ASN A 240 -7.89 -19.69 5.36
C ASN A 240 -7.77 -18.92 6.68
N LEU A 241 -8.74 -18.08 7.03
CA LEU A 241 -8.71 -17.28 8.27
C LEU A 241 -8.93 -18.12 9.54
N ALA A 242 -9.77 -19.15 9.47
CA ALA A 242 -10.02 -20.05 10.60
C ALA A 242 -8.76 -20.88 10.97
N TYR A 243 -7.99 -21.29 9.96
CA TYR A 243 -6.80 -22.12 10.15
C TYR A 243 -5.71 -21.38 10.96
N TYR A 244 -5.40 -20.13 10.61
CA TYR A 244 -4.36 -19.34 11.29
C TYR A 244 -4.69 -19.01 12.75
N HIS A 245 -5.95 -18.72 13.08
CA HIS A 245 -6.35 -18.50 14.47
C HIS A 245 -6.25 -19.78 15.32
N SER A 246 -6.52 -20.96 14.76
CA SER A 246 -6.42 -22.23 15.49
C SER A 246 -4.96 -22.62 15.83
N LEU A 247 -4.03 -22.44 14.90
CA LEU A 247 -2.60 -22.74 15.08
C LEU A 247 -1.92 -21.84 16.11
N ARG A 248 -2.23 -20.52 16.11
CA ARG A 248 -1.61 -19.58 17.05
C ARG A 248 -2.13 -19.77 18.47
N SER A 249 -3.41 -20.11 18.62
CA SER A 249 -4.04 -20.41 19.91
C SER A 249 -3.49 -21.70 20.55
N THR A 250 -3.20 -22.71 19.73
CA THR A 250 -2.60 -23.97 20.22
C THR A 250 -1.11 -23.84 20.56
N SER A 251 -0.36 -22.96 19.91
CA SER A 251 1.05 -22.72 20.29
C SER A 251 1.19 -21.94 21.61
N LEU A 252 0.37 -20.90 21.84
CA LEU A 252 0.41 -20.15 23.11
C LEU A 252 0.02 -21.03 24.31
N ASN A 253 -1.06 -21.82 24.17
CA ASN A 253 -1.51 -22.69 25.25
C ASN A 253 -0.50 -23.81 25.60
N ARG A 254 0.34 -24.24 24.65
CA ARG A 254 1.43 -25.19 24.95
C ARG A 254 2.60 -24.56 25.70
N GLN A 255 2.92 -23.28 25.48
CA GLN A 255 3.99 -22.61 26.25
C GLN A 255 3.57 -22.32 27.70
N ILE A 256 2.30 -21.99 27.93
CA ILE A 256 1.79 -21.72 29.30
C ILE A 256 1.71 -23.01 30.14
N MET A 257 1.34 -24.15 29.55
CA MET A 257 1.30 -25.43 30.30
C MET A 257 2.67 -26.03 30.65
N MET A 258 3.76 -25.62 29.97
CA MET A 258 5.10 -26.22 30.16
C MET A 258 5.95 -25.53 31.24
N HIS A 259 5.59 -24.31 31.67
CA HIS A 259 6.33 -23.57 32.71
C HIS A 259 5.59 -23.40 34.05
N GLY A 260 4.39 -23.99 34.19
CA GLY A 260 3.56 -23.90 35.40
C GLY A 260 3.58 -25.13 36.30
N LYS A 261 4.75 -25.72 36.64
CA LYS A 261 4.83 -26.82 37.62
C LYS A 261 5.98 -26.69 38.62
N GLY A 262 5.57 -26.41 39.86
CA GLY A 262 6.32 -26.36 41.12
C GLY A 262 5.48 -25.49 42.07
N GLY A 263 4.48 -26.04 42.78
CA GLY A 263 4.63 -26.70 44.09
C GLY A 263 4.75 -25.62 45.18
N THR A 264 4.07 -25.59 46.33
CA THR A 264 3.13 -26.49 47.07
C THR A 264 2.35 -25.59 48.10
N ASN A 265 1.29 -25.96 48.83
CA ASN A 265 0.45 -27.17 48.94
C ASN A 265 -0.91 -26.86 49.66
N VAL A 266 -1.98 -27.61 49.31
CA VAL A 266 -2.99 -28.18 50.24
C VAL A 266 -4.01 -27.28 51.02
N ASN A 267 -5.24 -27.83 51.14
CA ASN A 267 -6.41 -27.45 51.97
C ASN A 267 -7.32 -26.27 51.51
N SER A 268 -8.67 -26.34 51.61
CA SER A 268 -9.62 -27.46 51.85
C SER A 268 -11.09 -26.98 51.78
N ALA A 269 -12.06 -27.90 51.59
CA ALA A 269 -13.53 -27.76 51.81
C ALA A 269 -14.32 -26.87 50.78
N LEU A 270 -15.50 -27.25 50.25
CA LEU A 270 -16.81 -27.58 50.89
C LEU A 270 -17.37 -26.34 51.64
N GLU A 271 -18.60 -25.82 51.46
CA GLU A 271 -19.88 -26.38 50.97
C GLU A 271 -20.87 -25.25 50.51
N ILE A 272 -21.79 -25.62 49.59
CA ILE A 272 -23.28 -25.40 49.55
C ILE A 272 -23.92 -24.02 49.82
N ASP A 273 -24.99 -23.77 49.04
CA ASP A 273 -25.96 -22.65 49.09
C ASP A 273 -26.50 -22.23 50.47
N ARG A 274 -26.59 -20.90 50.68
CA ARG A 274 -27.87 -20.22 50.96
C ARG A 274 -27.80 -18.70 50.74
#